data_AF-A0A1V6IG43-F1
#
_entry.id   AF-A0A1V6IG43-F1
#
_cell.length_a   1.000
_cell.length_b   1.000
_cell.length_c   1.000
_cell.angle_alpha   90.00
_cell.angle_beta   90.00
_cell.angle_gamma   90.00
#
_symmetry.space_group_name_H-M   'P 1'
#
loop_
_entity.id
_entity.type
_entity.pdbx_description
1 polymer ?
#
loop_
_entity_poly.entity_id
_entity_poly.type
_entity_poly.pdbx_seq_one_letter_code
_entity_poly.pdbx_strand_id
1 'polypeptide(L)'
;MNSKSAEQTYRMMHNHIKENPNDKWFLVEVIAQQSRNIVWSVKLDNEPCYDERIRRVSIDEFYKIVTGEENAFYKFCVQLPKTIKKLLANRKDNVKGTNTVITELQNRGGNLQKAIFFLAFANYCGFTTVEDQIDDLLNGNHH
;
A
#
# COMPACT_ATOMS: atom_id res chain seq x y z
N MET A 1 -2.96 -4.76 -10.37
CA MET A 1 -4.20 -5.35 -10.92
C MET A 1 -3.91 -5.85 -12.33
N ASN A 2 -4.34 -7.06 -12.70
CA ASN A 2 -4.18 -7.57 -14.06
C ASN A 2 -5.35 -7.08 -14.96
N SER A 3 -5.23 -7.19 -16.28
CA SER A 3 -6.23 -6.64 -17.21
C SER A 3 -7.63 -7.24 -17.05
N LYS A 4 -7.75 -8.56 -16.87
CA LYS A 4 -9.04 -9.24 -16.69
C LYS A 4 -9.77 -8.81 -15.42
N SER A 5 -9.05 -8.72 -14.29
CA SER A 5 -9.61 -8.24 -13.03
C SER A 5 -10.00 -6.75 -13.10
N ALA A 6 -9.22 -5.94 -13.82
CA ALA A 6 -9.52 -4.53 -14.04
C ALA A 6 -10.84 -4.34 -14.80
N GLU A 7 -11.02 -5.08 -15.89
CA GLU A 7 -12.24 -5.04 -16.70
C GLU A 7 -13.47 -5.49 -15.90
N GLN A 8 -13.40 -6.62 -15.20
CA GLN A 8 -14.53 -7.10 -14.40
C GLN A 8 -14.92 -6.11 -13.30
N THR A 9 -13.92 -5.56 -12.59
CA THR A 9 -14.14 -4.55 -11.56
C THR A 9 -14.78 -3.29 -12.14
N TYR A 10 -14.30 -2.82 -13.29
CA TYR A 10 -14.87 -1.66 -13.95
C TYR A 10 -16.31 -1.90 -14.41
N ARG A 11 -16.62 -3.07 -14.98
CA ARG A 11 -18.00 -3.44 -15.36
C ARG A 11 -18.95 -3.38 -14.15
N MET A 12 -18.51 -3.87 -12.98
CA MET A 12 -19.31 -3.79 -11.73
C MET A 12 -19.57 -2.33 -11.32
N MET A 13 -18.54 -1.49 -11.30
CA MET A 13 -18.66 -0.06 -10.94
C MET A 13 -19.57 0.69 -11.91
N HIS A 14 -19.41 0.44 -13.21
CA HIS A 14 -20.19 1.08 -14.26
C HIS A 14 -21.68 0.70 -14.17
N ASN A 15 -22.00 -0.57 -13.86
CA ASN A 15 -23.39 -0.98 -13.64
C ASN A 15 -24.01 -0.28 -12.42
N HIS A 16 -23.28 -0.19 -11.31
CA HIS A 16 -23.77 0.54 -10.12
C HIS A 16 -24.10 1.99 -10.43
N ILE A 17 -23.24 2.66 -11.19
CA ILE A 17 -23.40 4.08 -11.54
C ILE A 17 -24.60 4.33 -12.47
N LYS A 18 -24.97 3.35 -13.30
CA LYS A 18 -26.20 3.43 -14.11
C LYS A 18 -27.45 3.47 -13.23
N GLU A 19 -27.45 2.70 -12.15
CA GLU A 19 -28.56 2.62 -11.19
C GLU A 19 -28.53 3.78 -10.18
N ASN A 20 -27.35 4.32 -9.88
CA ASN A 20 -27.13 5.36 -8.88
C ASN A 20 -26.33 6.54 -9.49
N PRO A 21 -26.98 7.45 -10.24
CA PRO A 21 -26.28 8.46 -11.03
C PRO A 21 -25.46 9.47 -10.22
N ASN A 22 -25.81 9.67 -8.95
CA ASN A 22 -25.18 10.63 -8.04
C ASN A 22 -23.95 10.05 -7.32
N ASP A 23 -23.73 8.74 -7.40
CA ASP A 23 -22.62 8.08 -6.71
C ASP A 23 -21.30 8.25 -7.45
N LYS A 24 -20.20 8.16 -6.69
CA LYS A 24 -18.83 8.11 -7.20
C LYS A 24 -18.14 6.86 -6.69
N TRP A 25 -17.32 6.26 -7.55
CA TRP A 25 -16.54 5.07 -7.23
C TRP A 25 -15.05 5.39 -7.29
N PHE A 26 -14.32 4.91 -6.28
CA PHE A 26 -12.89 5.14 -6.16
C PHE A 26 -12.14 3.82 -6.08
N LEU A 27 -11.25 3.59 -7.05
CA LEU A 27 -10.19 2.61 -6.92
C LEU A 27 -9.03 3.28 -6.16
N VAL A 28 -8.95 2.99 -4.86
CA VAL A 28 -7.95 3.58 -3.97
C VAL A 28 -6.64 2.84 -4.04
N GLU A 29 -5.56 3.55 -4.35
CA GLU A 29 -4.20 3.02 -4.43
C GLU A 29 -3.41 3.42 -3.19
N VAL A 30 -3.16 2.44 -2.31
CA VAL A 30 -2.41 2.64 -1.06
C VAL A 30 -0.96 3.04 -1.31
N ILE A 31 -0.35 2.50 -2.38
CA ILE A 31 1.04 2.77 -2.76
C ILE A 31 1.05 3.34 -4.18
N ALA A 32 0.38 4.47 -4.37
CA ALA A 32 0.47 5.22 -5.62
C ALA A 32 1.86 5.88 -5.75
N GLN A 33 2.35 6.02 -6.99
CA GLN A 33 3.65 6.67 -7.25
C GLN A 33 3.66 8.16 -6.91
N GLN A 34 2.49 8.81 -6.98
CA GLN A 34 2.30 10.22 -6.69
C GLN A 34 0.86 10.46 -6.24
N SER A 35 0.64 11.59 -5.57
CA SER A 35 -0.69 12.08 -5.23
C SER A 35 -1.51 12.29 -6.51
N ARG A 36 -2.69 11.65 -6.60
CA ARG A 36 -3.53 11.71 -7.80
C ARG A 36 -4.99 11.41 -7.54
N ASN A 37 -5.83 12.05 -8.34
CA ASN A 37 -7.25 11.77 -8.46
C ASN A 37 -7.63 11.90 -9.95
N ILE A 38 -7.56 10.79 -10.68
CA ILE A 38 -7.72 10.76 -12.13
C ILE A 38 -8.86 9.83 -12.55
N VAL A 39 -9.49 10.13 -13.67
CA VAL A 39 -10.49 9.23 -14.27
C VAL A 39 -9.85 7.89 -14.52
N TRP A 40 -10.52 6.82 -14.10
CA TRP A 40 -10.06 5.49 -14.43
C TRP A 40 -10.55 5.11 -15.83
N SER A 41 -9.61 4.91 -16.76
CA SER A 41 -9.91 4.37 -18.08
C SER A 41 -9.45 2.92 -18.19
N VAL A 42 -10.30 2.07 -18.75
CA VAL A 42 -10.02 0.68 -19.10
C VAL A 42 -10.43 0.40 -20.53
N LYS A 43 -9.85 -0.63 -21.16
CA LYS A 43 -10.35 -1.14 -22.45
C LYS A 43 -11.39 -2.22 -22.19
N LEU A 44 -12.61 -2.03 -22.68
CA LEU A 44 -13.67 -3.04 -22.71
C LEU A 44 -13.86 -3.45 -24.17
N ASP A 45 -13.71 -4.74 -24.48
CA ASP A 45 -13.86 -5.24 -25.84
C ASP A 45 -13.00 -4.46 -26.87
N ASN A 46 -11.77 -4.10 -26.47
CA ASN A 46 -10.79 -3.25 -27.17
C ASN A 46 -11.10 -1.75 -27.28
N GLU A 47 -12.27 -1.30 -26.84
CA GLU A 47 -12.63 0.12 -26.85
C GLU A 47 -12.33 0.81 -25.51
N PRO A 48 -11.77 2.02 -25.51
CA PRO A 48 -11.53 2.76 -24.27
C PRO A 48 -12.86 3.19 -23.65
N CYS A 49 -13.10 2.73 -22.42
CA CYS A 49 -14.23 3.14 -21.60
C CYS A 49 -13.73 4.01 -20.43
N TYR A 50 -14.46 5.07 -20.13
CA TYR A 50 -14.20 5.97 -19.01
C TYR A 50 -15.51 6.64 -18.57
N ASP A 51 -15.60 6.96 -17.28
CA ASP A 51 -16.68 7.75 -16.67
C ASP A 51 -16.05 8.63 -15.59
N GLU A 52 -16.37 9.94 -15.58
CA GLU A 52 -15.82 10.89 -14.61
C GLU A 52 -16.07 10.51 -13.14
N ARG A 53 -17.10 9.70 -12.88
CA ARG A 53 -17.47 9.22 -11.55
C ARG A 53 -16.66 8.01 -11.09
N ILE A 54 -15.97 7.31 -12.00
CA ILE A 54 -15.08 6.18 -11.68
C ILE A 54 -13.64 6.68 -11.73
N ARG A 55 -12.98 6.77 -10.57
CA ARG A 55 -11.66 7.41 -10.47
C ARG A 55 -10.64 6.50 -9.78
N ARG A 56 -9.38 6.62 -10.22
CA ARG A 56 -8.20 6.11 -9.50
C ARG A 56 -7.68 7.20 -8.61
N VAL A 57 -7.61 6.91 -7.32
CA VAL A 57 -7.30 7.89 -6.28
C VAL A 57 -6.17 7.35 -5.42
N SER A 58 -5.14 8.14 -5.19
CA SER A 58 -4.12 7.79 -4.20
C SER A 58 -4.70 7.87 -2.78
N ILE A 59 -4.13 7.11 -1.83
CA ILE A 59 -4.67 7.06 -0.47
C ILE A 59 -4.74 8.44 0.22
N ASP A 60 -3.79 9.33 -0.04
CA ASP A 60 -3.80 10.69 0.50
C ASP A 60 -4.97 11.53 -0.03
N GLU A 61 -5.21 11.50 -1.34
CA GLU A 61 -6.36 12.16 -1.95
C GLU A 61 -7.69 11.54 -1.50
N PHE A 62 -7.74 10.22 -1.30
CA PHE A 62 -8.93 9.57 -0.73
C PHE A 62 -9.24 10.10 0.67
N TYR A 63 -8.24 10.21 1.55
CA TYR A 63 -8.41 10.77 2.89
C TYR A 63 -8.86 12.23 2.83
N LYS A 64 -8.31 13.04 1.93
CA LYS A 64 -8.76 14.42 1.70
C LYS A 64 -10.23 14.47 1.28
N ILE A 65 -10.67 13.60 0.38
CA ILE A 65 -12.08 13.54 -0.08
C ILE A 65 -13.02 13.21 1.08
N VAL A 66 -12.72 12.17 1.88
CA VAL A 66 -13.65 11.70 2.92
C VAL A 66 -13.64 12.58 4.17
N THR A 67 -12.54 13.27 4.46
CA THR A 67 -12.41 14.14 5.64
C THR A 67 -12.66 15.62 5.34
N GLY A 68 -12.55 16.04 4.09
CA GLY A 68 -12.53 17.45 3.70
C GLY A 68 -11.24 18.19 4.06
N GLU A 69 -10.21 17.47 4.52
CA GLU A 69 -8.96 18.07 4.98
C GLU A 69 -7.77 17.65 4.12
N GLU A 70 -7.08 18.64 3.53
CA GLU A 70 -6.00 18.46 2.55
C GLU A 70 -4.92 17.46 2.98
N ASN A 71 -4.49 17.52 4.25
CA ASN A 71 -3.36 16.75 4.75
C ASN A 71 -3.79 15.63 5.72
N ALA A 72 -5.03 15.17 5.64
CA ALA A 72 -5.59 14.20 6.59
C ALA A 72 -4.75 12.92 6.69
N PHE A 73 -4.32 12.35 5.56
CA PHE A 73 -3.50 11.13 5.57
C PHE A 73 -2.13 11.37 6.21
N TYR A 74 -1.48 12.51 5.93
CA TYR A 74 -0.22 12.88 6.56
C TYR A 74 -0.38 13.01 8.08
N LYS A 75 -1.42 13.72 8.55
CA LYS A 75 -1.67 13.88 9.99
C LYS A 75 -1.96 12.54 10.65
N PHE A 76 -2.71 11.65 9.98
CA PHE A 76 -2.93 10.29 10.43
C PHE A 76 -1.61 9.53 10.59
N CYS A 77 -0.74 9.55 9.57
CA CYS A 77 0.57 8.90 9.61
C CYS A 77 1.50 9.47 10.69
N VAL A 78 1.42 10.76 11.02
CA VAL A 78 2.17 11.37 12.14
C VAL A 78 1.61 10.96 13.50
N GLN A 79 0.29 10.83 13.61
CA GLN A 79 -0.37 10.49 14.87
C GLN A 79 -0.29 9.00 15.20
N LEU A 80 -0.31 8.13 14.17
CA LEU A 80 -0.35 6.69 14.33
C LEU A 80 0.81 6.14 15.20
N PRO A 81 2.10 6.47 14.96
CA PRO A 81 3.20 6.03 15.82
C PRO A 81 3.09 6.53 17.27
N LYS A 82 2.58 7.76 17.47
CA LYS A 82 2.38 8.33 18.81
C LYS A 82 1.33 7.54 19.58
N THR A 83 0.23 7.18 18.92
CA THR A 83 -0.84 6.36 19.50
C THR A 83 -0.32 4.96 19.83
N ILE A 84 0.41 4.32 18.92
CA ILE A 84 1.03 3.00 19.17
C ILE A 84 1.96 3.06 20.39
N LYS A 85 2.84 4.07 20.48
CA LYS A 85 3.75 4.24 21.63
C LYS A 85 3.00 4.38 22.95
N LYS A 86 1.90 5.16 22.98
CA LYS A 86 1.06 5.31 24.17
C LYS A 86 0.38 4.00 24.56
N LEU A 87 -0.15 3.25 23.59
CA LEU A 87 -0.78 1.96 23.85
C LEU A 87 0.21 0.93 24.40
N LEU A 88 1.44 0.90 23.88
CA LEU A 88 2.50 0.02 24.38
C LEU A 88 2.96 0.41 25.79
N ALA A 89 3.11 1.71 26.09
CA ALA A 89 3.50 2.18 27.43
C ALA A 89 2.45 1.85 28.51
N ASN A 90 1.18 1.72 28.13
CA ASN A 90 0.09 1.38 29.04
C ASN A 90 -0.11 -0.13 29.22
N ARG A 91 0.61 -0.99 28.48
CA ARG A 91 0.60 -2.44 28.74
C ARG A 91 1.43 -2.71 30.00
N LYS A 92 0.79 -3.29 31.03
CA LYS A 92 1.47 -3.77 32.25
C LYS A 92 2.34 -5.00 32.02
N ASP A 93 2.19 -5.65 30.87
CA ASP A 93 3.13 -6.67 30.42
C ASP A 93 4.40 -5.97 29.96
N ASN A 94 5.41 -6.02 30.83
CA ASN A 94 6.79 -5.64 30.54
C ASN A 94 7.31 -6.45 29.35
N VAL A 95 6.94 -6.09 28.12
CA VAL A 95 7.78 -6.41 26.96
C VAL A 95 8.95 -5.45 27.05
N LYS A 96 9.89 -5.76 27.95
CA LYS A 96 11.28 -5.28 27.92
C LYS A 96 11.97 -5.90 26.70
N GLY A 97 11.42 -5.68 25.52
CA GLY A 97 12.16 -5.80 24.28
C GLY A 97 12.80 -4.45 24.06
N THR A 98 14.07 -4.29 24.40
CA THR A 98 14.90 -3.29 23.71
C THR A 98 14.60 -3.42 22.23
N ASN A 99 14.33 -2.31 21.54
CA ASN A 99 14.10 -2.32 20.09
C ASN A 99 15.44 -2.65 19.42
N THR A 100 15.79 -3.93 19.45
CA THR A 100 17.03 -4.49 18.94
C THR A 100 16.97 -4.63 17.45
N VAL A 101 15.80 -4.45 16.82
CA VAL A 101 15.62 -4.57 15.38
C VAL A 101 16.69 -3.78 14.63
N ILE A 102 16.89 -2.50 14.91
CA ILE A 102 17.93 -1.72 14.22
C ILE A 102 19.33 -2.28 14.48
N THR A 103 19.63 -2.69 15.71
CA THR A 103 20.93 -3.28 16.10
C THR A 103 21.16 -4.66 15.47
N GLU A 104 20.13 -5.50 15.36
CA GLU A 104 20.13 -6.80 14.72
C GLU A 104 20.29 -6.64 13.20
N LEU A 105 19.61 -5.66 12.60
CA LEU A 105 19.75 -5.31 11.19
C LEU A 105 21.16 -4.77 10.87
N GLN A 106 21.77 -4.00 11.79
CA GLN A 106 23.15 -3.52 11.67
C GLN A 106 24.19 -4.65 11.86
N ASN A 107 23.96 -5.54 12.83
CA ASN A 107 24.88 -6.65 13.14
C ASN A 107 24.85 -7.78 12.09
N ARG A 108 23.78 -7.89 11.30
CA ARG A 108 23.71 -8.80 10.14
C ARG A 108 24.56 -8.34 8.94
N GLY A 109 25.27 -7.21 9.05
CA GLY A 109 26.36 -6.84 8.13
C GLY A 109 25.93 -6.53 6.69
N GLY A 110 24.64 -6.26 6.46
CA GLY A 110 24.06 -6.05 5.14
C GLY A 110 23.36 -4.70 4.99
N ASN A 111 23.17 -4.31 3.74
CA ASN A 111 22.39 -3.15 3.31
C ASN A 111 21.05 -3.07 4.09
N LEU A 112 20.82 -1.97 4.81
CA LEU A 112 19.67 -1.77 5.70
C LEU A 112 18.33 -2.00 4.98
N GLN A 113 18.23 -1.64 3.70
CA GLN A 113 17.04 -1.85 2.89
C GLN A 113 16.75 -3.36 2.69
N LYS A 114 17.78 -4.19 2.48
CA LYS A 114 17.63 -5.67 2.43
C LYS A 114 17.14 -6.20 3.76
N ALA A 115 17.71 -5.70 4.85
CA ALA A 115 17.40 -6.16 6.19
C ALA A 115 15.92 -5.85 6.56
N ILE A 116 15.43 -4.65 6.24
CA ILE A 116 14.02 -4.26 6.42
C ILE A 116 13.09 -5.13 5.55
N PHE A 117 13.49 -5.40 4.31
CA PHE A 117 12.74 -6.25 3.39
C PHE A 117 12.54 -7.66 3.98
N PHE A 118 13.62 -8.35 4.37
CA PHE A 118 13.51 -9.69 4.96
C PHE A 118 12.69 -9.70 6.24
N LEU A 119 12.84 -8.69 7.11
CA LEU A 119 12.05 -8.60 8.34
C LEU A 119 10.55 -8.46 8.06
N ALA A 120 10.17 -7.62 7.09
CA ALA A 120 8.77 -7.39 6.74
C ALA A 120 8.08 -8.63 6.15
N PHE A 121 8.84 -9.46 5.42
CA PHE A 121 8.33 -10.62 4.70
C PHE A 121 8.69 -11.97 5.32
N ALA A 122 9.41 -12.02 6.44
CA ALA A 122 9.91 -13.26 7.05
C ALA A 122 8.83 -14.35 7.23
N ASN A 123 7.59 -13.94 7.51
CA ASN A 123 6.45 -14.83 7.73
C ASN A 123 5.51 -14.94 6.53
N TYR A 124 5.84 -14.34 5.40
CA TYR A 124 5.04 -14.45 4.18
C TYR A 124 5.33 -15.78 3.49
N CYS A 125 4.28 -16.42 2.96
CA CYS A 125 4.44 -17.68 2.24
C CYS A 125 5.48 -17.55 1.11
N GLY A 126 6.49 -18.43 1.13
CA GLY A 126 7.57 -18.44 0.14
C GLY A 126 8.81 -17.62 0.50
N PHE A 127 8.81 -16.89 1.63
CA PHE A 127 9.95 -16.06 2.06
C PHE A 127 10.80 -16.68 3.18
N THR A 128 10.48 -17.90 3.62
CA THR A 128 11.21 -18.63 4.67
C THR A 128 12.58 -19.17 4.22
N THR A 129 12.90 -19.11 2.92
CA THR A 129 14.01 -19.88 2.32
C THR A 129 14.90 -19.07 1.38
N VAL A 130 14.78 -17.74 1.35
CA VAL A 130 15.22 -16.90 0.21
C VAL A 130 16.36 -15.92 0.53
N GLU A 131 17.12 -16.13 1.62
CA GLU A 131 18.25 -15.22 1.93
C GLU A 131 19.28 -15.19 0.79
N ASP A 132 19.59 -16.34 0.16
CA ASP A 132 20.63 -16.43 -0.88
C ASP A 132 20.20 -15.95 -2.29
N GLN A 133 18.95 -16.19 -2.70
CA GLN A 133 18.48 -15.87 -4.07
C GLN A 133 18.22 -14.36 -4.29
N ILE A 134 17.89 -13.64 -3.22
CA ILE A 134 17.65 -12.19 -3.28
C ILE A 134 18.98 -11.41 -3.37
N ASP A 135 20.06 -11.95 -2.81
CA ASP A 135 21.37 -11.33 -2.93
C ASP A 135 21.89 -11.34 -4.37
N ASP A 136 21.70 -12.44 -5.11
CA ASP A 136 22.03 -12.51 -6.54
C ASP A 136 21.19 -11.54 -7.38
N LEU A 137 19.89 -11.43 -7.11
CA LEU A 137 18.98 -10.52 -7.81
C LEU A 137 19.26 -9.03 -7.54
N LEU A 138 19.66 -8.68 -6.31
CA LEU A 138 19.94 -7.30 -5.93
C LEU A 138 21.36 -6.84 -6.30
N ASN A 139 22.30 -7.78 -6.44
CA ASN A 139 23.68 -7.49 -6.83
C ASN A 139 23.90 -7.60 -8.35
N GLY A 140 22.89 -8.00 -9.13
CA GLY A 140 22.93 -8.01 -10.60
C GLY A 140 23.83 -9.10 -11.20
N ASN A 141 24.17 -10.14 -10.43
CA ASN A 141 24.96 -11.26 -10.94
C ASN A 141 24.01 -12.26 -11.60
N HIS A 142 23.86 -12.16 -12.92
CA HIS A 142 23.28 -13.22 -13.73
C HIS A 142 24.36 -14.27 -14.03
N HIS A 143 24.14 -15.51 -13.58
CA HIS A 143 24.70 -16.69 -14.25
C HIS A 143 23.73 -17.17 -15.31
#